data_AF-A0A9W4X7L5-F1
#
_entry.id   AF-A0A9W4X7L5-F1
#
_cell.length_a   1.000
_cell.length_b   1.000
_cell.length_c   1.000
_cell.angle_alpha   90.00
_cell.angle_beta   90.00
_cell.angle_gamma   90.00
#
_symmetry.space_group_name_H-M   'P 1'
#
loop_
_entity.id
_entity.type
_entity.pdbx_description
1 polymer ?
#
loop_
_entity_poly.entity_id
_entity_poly.type
_entity_poly.pdbx_seq_one_letter_code
_entity_poly.pdbx_strand_id
1 'polypeptide(L)' 'NIKEDIHIRPLEISQQEIFNQFIEDNKDICALSQTKIGHTTLFQHQIPTGDYEPITSPVYYLKDPAKLNFL' A
#
# COMPACT_ATOMS: atom_id res chain seq x y z
N ASN A 1 -4.82 18.22 -17.04
CA ASN A 1 -6.28 18.31 -17.26
C ASN A 1 -6.70 17.02 -17.98
N ILE A 2 -6.87 15.93 -17.23
CA ILE A 2 -7.33 14.64 -17.77
C ILE A 2 -8.51 14.24 -16.90
N LYS A 3 -9.66 14.87 -17.15
CA LYS A 3 -10.96 14.31 -16.80
C LYS A 3 -11.47 13.65 -18.06
N GLU A 4 -10.80 12.59 -18.50
CA GLU A 4 -11.46 11.64 -19.38
C GLU A 4 -12.37 10.82 -18.46
N ASP A 5 -13.66 10.95 -18.69
CA ASP A 5 -14.68 10.20 -17.97
C ASP A 5 -14.54 8.73 -18.36
N ILE A 6 -13.75 7.99 -17.57
CA ILE A 6 -13.46 6.59 -17.82
C ILE A 6 -14.75 5.82 -17.58
N HIS A 7 -15.51 5.61 -18.66
CA HIS A 7 -16.71 4.79 -18.64
C HIS A 7 -16.30 3.32 -18.56
N ILE A 8 -16.02 2.86 -17.34
CA ILE A 8 -15.74 1.45 -17.06
C ILE A 8 -17.07 0.71 -17.17
N ARG A 9 -17.24 -0.08 -18.23
CA ARG A 9 -18.37 -1.00 -18.36
C ARG A 9 -18.15 -2.22 -17.44
N PRO A 10 -19.22 -2.92 -17.01
CA PRO A 10 -19.08 -4.19 -16.30
C PRO A 10 -18.23 -5.16 -17.11
N LEU A 11 -17.45 -5.99 -16.41
CA LEU A 11 -16.68 -7.04 -17.05
C LEU A 11 -17.62 -8.03 -17.72
N GLU A 12 -17.25 -8.46 -18.93
CA GLU A 12 -17.86 -9.62 -19.56
C GLU A 12 -17.54 -10.88 -18.75
N ILE A 13 -18.37 -11.93 -18.87
CA ILE A 13 -18.25 -13.15 -18.06
C ILE A 13 -16.84 -13.75 -18.14
N SER A 14 -16.27 -13.86 -19.34
CA SER A 14 -14.92 -14.38 -19.55
C SER A 14 -13.84 -13.51 -18.90
N GLN A 15 -14.03 -12.19 -18.88
CA GLN A 15 -13.10 -11.27 -18.24
C GLN A 15 -13.18 -11.39 -16.72
N GLN A 16 -14.39 -11.59 -16.18
CA GLN A 16 -14.60 -11.82 -14.76
C GLN A 16 -13.94 -13.13 -14.30
N GLU A 17 -14.02 -14.19 -15.09
CA GLU A 17 -13.36 -15.48 -14.80
C GLU A 17 -11.83 -15.33 -14.75
N ILE A 18 -11.24 -14.67 -15.75
CA ILE A 18 -9.79 -14.39 -15.78
C ILE A 18 -9.38 -13.53 -14.58
N PHE A 19 -10.16 -12.51 -14.27
CA PHE A 19 -9.90 -11.62 -13.14
C PHE A 19 -9.97 -12.38 -11.81
N ASN A 20 -10.98 -13.23 -11.62
CA ASN A 20 -11.12 -14.04 -10.41
C ASN A 20 -9.95 -15.02 -10.26
N GLN A 21 -9.51 -15.66 -11.35
CA GLN A 21 -8.36 -16.56 -11.33
C GLN A 21 -7.08 -15.80 -10.94
N PHE A 22 -6.86 -14.62 -11.52
CA PHE A 22 -5.71 -13.77 -11.18
C PHE A 22 -5.69 -13.38 -9.70
N ILE A 23 -6.84 -13.02 -9.12
CA ILE A 23 -6.96 -12.70 -7.70
C ILE A 23 -6.65 -13.92 -6.82
N GLU A 24 -7.12 -15.11 -7.18
CA GLU A 24 -6.81 -16.34 -6.45
C GLU A 24 -5.34 -16.72 -6.52
N ASP A 25 -4.72 -16.61 -7.70
CA ASP A 25 -3.31 -16.94 -7.92
C ASP A 25 -2.37 -16.03 -7.11
N ASN A 26 -2.82 -14.82 -6.76
CA ASN A 26 -2.03 -13.80 -6.04
C ASN A 26 -2.65 -13.43 -4.68
N LYS A 27 -3.49 -14.29 -4.09
CA LYS A 27 -4.21 -13.97 -2.84
C LYS A 27 -3.31 -13.73 -1.63
N ASP A 28 -2.06 -14.19 -1.70
CA ASP A 28 -1.02 -14.00 -0.71
C ASP A 28 -0.41 -12.58 -0.75
N ILE A 29 -0.46 -11.93 -1.92
CA ILE A 29 0.07 -10.58 -2.15
C ILE A 29 -1.05 -9.53 -2.18
N CYS A 30 -2.23 -9.89 -2.71
CA CYS A 30 -3.36 -8.99 -2.85
C CYS A 30 -4.11 -8.81 -1.51
N ALA A 31 -4.28 -7.57 -1.07
CA ALA A 31 -5.17 -7.26 0.04
C ALA A 31 -6.64 -7.49 -0.37
N LEU A 32 -7.32 -8.40 0.34
CA LEU A 32 -8.73 -8.77 0.08
C LEU A 32 -9.72 -7.59 0.18
N SER A 33 -9.33 -6.49 0.83
CA SER A 33 -10.08 -5.25 0.89
C SER A 33 -9.16 -4.09 1.27
N GLN A 34 -9.60 -2.87 1.03
CA GLN A 34 -8.88 -1.67 1.46
C GLN A 34 -8.64 -1.66 2.99
N THR A 35 -9.59 -2.17 3.76
CA THR A 35 -9.47 -2.34 5.22
C THR A 35 -8.52 -3.47 5.64
N LYS A 36 -8.16 -4.37 4.72
CA LYS A 36 -7.22 -5.46 4.95
C LYS A 36 -5.80 -5.15 4.44
N ILE A 37 -5.57 -3.96 3.90
CA ILE A 37 -4.23 -3.47 3.55
C ILE A 37 -3.44 -3.28 4.85
N GLY A 38 -2.27 -3.92 4.95
CA GLY A 38 -1.35 -3.69 6.07
C GLY A 38 -1.65 -4.50 7.35
N HIS A 39 -2.28 -5.67 7.26
CA HIS A 39 -2.32 -6.61 8.39
C HIS A 39 -0.92 -7.20 8.68
N THR A 40 -0.09 -6.39 9.33
CA THR A 40 1.22 -6.74 9.89
C THR A 40 1.11 -7.60 11.15
N THR A 41 -0.10 -7.92 11.61
CA THR A 41 -0.35 -8.75 12.80
C THR A 41 0.20 -10.18 12.68
N LEU A 42 0.48 -10.65 11.45
CA LEU A 42 1.10 -11.96 11.21
C LEU A 42 2.64 -11.91 11.24
N PHE A 43 3.25 -10.74 11.03
CA PHE A 43 4.70 -10.58 10.93
C PHE A 43 5.15 -9.37 11.73
N GLN A 44 5.54 -9.62 12.98
CA GLN A 44 6.28 -8.65 13.78
C GLN A 44 7.77 -8.76 13.43
N HIS A 45 8.25 -7.90 12.53
CA HIS A 45 9.68 -7.81 12.24
C HIS A 45 10.41 -7.23 13.46
N GLN A 46 11.41 -7.94 13.97
CA GLN A 46 12.27 -7.46 15.04
C GLN A 46 13.60 -6.99 14.44
N ILE A 47 14.03 -5.78 14.84
CA ILE A 47 15.35 -5.25 14.51
C ILE A 47 16.20 -5.36 15.77
N PRO A 48 17.13 -6.32 15.88
CA PRO A 48 17.96 -6.46 17.06
C PRO A 48 18.96 -5.30 17.13
N THR A 49 18.78 -4.41 18.10
CA THR A 49 19.67 -3.27 18.35
C THR A 49 20.77 -3.58 19.36
N GLY A 50 20.85 -4.80 19.89
CA GLY A 50 21.83 -5.17 20.93
C GLY A 50 21.87 -4.15 22.06
N ASP A 51 23.07 -3.68 22.40
CA ASP A 51 23.32 -2.69 23.46
C ASP A 51 23.46 -1.24 22.94
N TYR A 52 23.03 -0.96 21.70
CA TYR A 52 23.09 0.39 21.15
C TYR A 52 22.02 1.29 21.76
N GLU A 53 22.43 2.44 22.29
CA GLU A 53 21.51 3.44 22.84
C GLU A 53 20.72 4.18 21.73
N PRO A 54 19.46 4.58 21.98
CA PRO A 54 18.68 5.36 21.03
C PRO A 54 19.32 6.70 20.71
N ILE A 55 19.43 7.02 19.42
CA ILE A 55 19.90 8.34 18.96
C ILE A 55 18.69 9.24 18.74
N THR A 56 18.56 10.29 19.53
CA THR A 56 17.54 11.33 19.31
C THR A 56 18.04 12.33 18.29
N SER A 57 17.32 12.50 17.18
CA SER A 57 17.55 13.60 16.22
C SER A 57 16.41 14.62 16.33
N PRO A 58 16.68 15.93 16.30
CA PRO A 58 15.61 16.92 16.18
C PRO A 58 14.83 16.68 14.88
N VAL A 59 13.51 16.85 14.94
CA VAL A 59 12.66 16.81 13.75
C VAL A 59 13.08 17.93 12.81
N TYR A 60 13.42 17.59 11.57
CA TYR A 60 13.67 18.59 10.56
C TYR A 60 12.34 19.22 10.14
N TYR A 61 12.06 20.43 10.63
CA TYR A 61 10.92 21.20 10.15
C TYR A 61 11.22 21.61 8.70
N LEU A 62 10.51 20.99 7.76
CA LEU A 62 10.43 21.49 6.39
C LEU A 62 9.77 22.87 6.45
N LYS A 63 10.58 23.94 6.44
CA LYS A 63 10.09 25.34 6.41
C LYS A 63 9.34 25.67 5.12
N ASP A 64 9.39 24.77 4.14
CA ASP A 64 8.82 24.92 2.81
C ASP A 64 7.62 23.95 2.63
N PRO A 65 6.38 24.47 2.55
CA PRO A 65 5.20 23.65 2.36
C PRO A 65 5.18 22.90 1.01
N ALA A 66 5.99 23.29 0.02
CA ALA A 66 6.08 22.56 -1.24
C ALA A 66 6.76 21.19 -1.11
N LYS A 67 7.51 20.95 -0.02
CA LYS A 67 8.22 19.68 0.24
C LYS A 67 7.39 18.64 1.00
N LEU A 68 6.16 18.98 1.39
CA LEU A 68 5.23 18.05 2.04
C LEU A 68 4.53 17.09 1.07
N ASN A 69 4.59 17.36 -0.24
CA ASN A 69 3.84 16.61 -1.25
C ASN A 69 4.55 15.36 -1.80
N PHE A 70 5.58 14.85 -1.11
CA PHE A 70 6.32 13.65 -1.52
C PHE A 70 6.11 12.46 -0.56
N LEU A 71 4.88 12.29 -0.07
CA LEU A 71 4.42 11.09 0.62
C LEU A 71 3.10 10.63 0.01
#